data_AF-A0A6M0AU62-F1
#
_entry.id   AF-A0A6M0AU62-F1
#
_cell.length_a   1.000
_cell.length_b   1.000
_cell.length_c   1.000
_cell.angle_alpha   90.00
_cell.angle_beta   90.00
_cell.angle_gamma   90.00
#
_symmetry.space_group_name_H-M   'P 1'
#
loop_
_entity.id
_entity.type
_entity.pdbx_description
1 polymer ?
#
loop_
_entity_poly.entity_id
_entity_poly.type
_entity_poly.pdbx_seq_one_letter_code
_entity_poly.pdbx_strand_id
1 'polypeptide(L)'
;IIGYLITTFLTEKGIFFQPTRSMTQEKEGVASAQADESYCIGSVKPIPDLSIEVVFSSGGISKLERYQALDVPEVWFWEDGLLKLYHLTDGSYVPIERSLLPGLSELDLDWFRHCVLMAETDAGEAIRAFRRQI
;
A
#
# COMPACT_ATOMS: atom_id res chain seq x y z
N ILE A 1 6.05 -4.62 9.30
CA ILE A 1 7.12 -4.79 8.29
C ILE A 1 6.79 -4.11 6.95
N ILE A 2 5.61 -4.34 6.37
CA ILE A 2 5.17 -3.76 5.08
C ILE A 2 5.45 -2.26 4.99
N GLY A 3 4.95 -1.46 5.95
CA GLY A 3 5.19 -0.02 5.95
C GLY A 3 6.67 0.36 6.03
N TYR A 4 7.51 -0.42 6.73
CA TYR A 4 8.96 -0.21 6.74
C TYR A 4 9.59 -0.45 5.38
N LEU A 5 9.22 -1.52 4.67
CA LEU A 5 9.78 -1.83 3.36
C LEU A 5 9.39 -0.77 2.33
N ILE A 6 8.11 -0.34 2.31
CA ILE A 6 7.64 0.75 1.44
C ILE A 6 8.39 2.05 1.72
N THR A 7 8.47 2.45 3.00
CA THR A 7 9.20 3.64 3.43
C THR A 7 10.68 3.56 3.03
N THR A 8 11.29 2.39 3.18
CA THR A 8 12.69 2.15 2.79
C THR A 8 12.87 2.35 1.29
N PHE A 9 12.02 1.73 0.46
CA PHE A 9 12.08 1.88 -1.00
C PHE A 9 11.95 3.34 -1.43
N LEU A 10 10.92 4.04 -0.95
CA LEU A 10 10.67 5.44 -1.28
C LEU A 10 11.84 6.34 -0.85
N THR A 11 12.41 6.08 0.34
CA THR A 11 13.55 6.84 0.86
C THR A 11 14.81 6.63 0.00
N GLU A 12 15.17 5.38 -0.29
CA GLU A 12 16.38 5.05 -1.06
C GLU A 12 16.27 5.52 -2.53
N LYS A 13 15.05 5.56 -3.10
CA LYS A 13 14.79 6.13 -4.43
C LYS A 13 14.70 7.66 -4.45
N GLY A 14 14.81 8.33 -3.31
CA GLY A 14 14.72 9.80 -3.21
C GLY A 14 13.33 10.36 -3.54
N ILE A 15 12.28 9.55 -3.36
CA ILE A 15 10.90 9.93 -3.66
C ILE A 15 10.28 10.57 -2.44
N PHE A 16 9.67 11.76 -2.60
CA PHE A 16 8.91 12.36 -1.52
C PHE A 16 7.68 11.53 -1.18
N PHE A 17 7.44 11.32 0.11
CA PHE A 17 6.22 10.69 0.61
C PHE A 17 5.82 11.28 1.97
N GLN A 18 4.52 11.22 2.27
CA GLN A 18 3.97 11.49 3.60
C GLN A 18 3.19 10.26 4.07
N PRO A 19 3.64 9.54 5.11
CA PRO A 19 2.84 8.49 5.71
C PRO A 19 1.68 9.12 6.49
N THR A 20 0.47 8.68 6.21
CA THR A 20 -0.76 9.11 6.91
C THR A 20 -1.26 8.05 7.89
N ARG A 21 -0.79 6.79 7.76
CA ARG A 21 -1.08 5.67 8.67
C ARG A 21 -2.57 5.55 8.96
N SER A 22 -2.96 5.50 10.24
CA SER A 22 -4.33 5.38 10.73
C SER A 22 -5.13 6.69 10.70
N MET A 23 -4.69 7.70 9.96
CA MET A 23 -5.51 8.88 9.71
C MET A 23 -6.77 8.47 8.95
N THR A 24 -7.93 8.91 9.43
CA THR A 24 -9.20 8.70 8.74
C THR A 24 -9.17 9.40 7.38
N GLN A 25 -9.40 8.63 6.33
CA GLN A 25 -9.65 9.12 4.99
C GLN A 25 -11.15 9.34 4.87
N GLU A 26 -11.57 10.56 4.56
CA GLU A 26 -12.98 10.93 4.61
C GLU A 26 -13.35 11.87 3.47
N LYS A 27 -14.50 11.58 2.86
CA LYS A 27 -15.31 12.53 2.11
C LYS A 27 -16.65 12.63 2.82
N GLU A 28 -16.89 13.78 3.45
CA GLU A 28 -18.06 14.00 4.29
C GLU A 28 -19.36 13.65 3.54
N GLY A 29 -20.21 12.84 4.19
CA GLY A 29 -21.48 12.37 3.61
C GLY A 29 -21.35 11.31 2.50
N VAL A 30 -20.13 10.91 2.11
CA VAL A 30 -19.88 9.93 1.05
C VAL A 30 -19.30 8.64 1.61
N ALA A 31 -18.11 8.70 2.23
CA ALA A 31 -17.44 7.52 2.76
C ALA A 31 -16.34 7.91 3.75
N SER A 32 -16.01 6.96 4.64
CA SER A 32 -14.84 7.02 5.48
C SER A 32 -14.17 5.66 5.62
N ALA A 33 -12.84 5.66 5.65
CA ALA A 33 -12.01 4.47 5.80
C ALA A 33 -10.72 4.78 6.57
N GLN A 34 -10.16 3.76 7.21
CA GLN A 34 -8.84 3.78 7.83
C GLN A 34 -8.07 2.57 7.34
N ALA A 35 -6.89 2.85 6.77
CA ALA A 35 -5.94 1.85 6.33
C ALA A 35 -4.97 1.50 7.46
N ASP A 36 -4.37 0.31 7.40
CA ASP A 36 -3.28 -0.06 8.31
C ASP A 36 -2.04 0.79 8.00
N GLU A 37 -1.76 0.99 6.71
CA GLU A 37 -0.77 1.96 6.22
C GLU A 37 -1.34 2.78 5.06
N SER A 38 -0.94 4.04 4.96
CA SER A 38 -1.34 4.89 3.84
C SER A 38 -0.27 5.95 3.53
N TYR A 39 -0.15 6.29 2.26
CA TYR A 39 0.92 7.16 1.75
C TYR A 39 0.39 8.16 0.73
N CYS A 40 0.72 9.44 0.93
CA CYS A 40 0.73 10.41 -0.17
C CYS A 40 2.13 10.37 -0.82
N ILE A 41 2.20 10.27 -2.14
CA ILE A 41 3.43 10.16 -2.92
C ILE A 41 3.58 11.40 -3.80
N GLY A 42 4.77 12.01 -3.78
CA GLY A 42 5.12 13.21 -4.55
C GLY A 42 4.63 14.53 -3.96
N SER A 43 3.50 14.55 -3.24
CA SER A 43 3.00 15.72 -2.50
C SER A 43 2.00 15.31 -1.42
N VAL A 44 1.73 16.18 -0.44
CA VAL A 44 0.68 15.96 0.56
C VAL A 44 -0.69 16.21 -0.07
N LYS A 45 -1.64 15.29 0.16
CA LYS A 45 -2.99 15.30 -0.42
C LYS A 45 -4.03 14.97 0.67
N PRO A 46 -5.30 15.40 0.53
CA PRO A 46 -6.36 15.01 1.46
C PRO A 46 -6.68 13.51 1.41
N ILE A 47 -6.62 12.92 0.22
CA ILE A 47 -6.77 11.48 -0.01
C ILE A 47 -5.40 10.93 -0.39
N PRO A 48 -4.88 9.89 0.31
CA PRO A 48 -3.59 9.30 -0.01
C PRO A 48 -3.63 8.59 -1.36
N ASP A 49 -2.46 8.45 -1.99
CA ASP A 49 -2.32 7.74 -3.25
C ASP A 49 -2.39 6.22 -3.08
N LEU A 50 -1.90 5.73 -1.93
CA LEU A 50 -1.86 4.33 -1.58
C LEU A 50 -2.50 4.09 -0.22
N SER A 51 -3.40 3.12 -0.16
CA SER A 51 -3.88 2.51 1.09
C SER A 51 -3.51 1.03 1.13
N ILE A 52 -3.04 0.54 2.27
CA ILE A 52 -2.66 -0.86 2.48
C ILE A 52 -3.45 -1.43 3.65
N GLU A 53 -4.00 -2.61 3.43
CA GLU A 53 -4.77 -3.39 4.38
C GLU A 53 -4.06 -4.72 4.65
N VAL A 54 -3.82 -5.02 5.91
CA VAL A 54 -3.31 -6.30 6.39
C VAL A 54 -4.51 -7.09 6.91
N VAL A 55 -5.06 -7.92 6.04
CA VAL A 55 -6.34 -8.59 6.26
C VAL A 55 -6.12 -9.94 6.94
N PHE A 56 -6.67 -10.09 8.14
CA PHE A 56 -6.67 -11.36 8.89
C PHE A 56 -8.00 -12.14 8.76
N SER A 57 -9.03 -11.54 8.16
CA SER A 57 -10.35 -12.17 7.93
C SER A 57 -11.04 -11.56 6.71
N SER A 58 -11.84 -12.35 5.98
CA SER A 58 -12.37 -12.10 4.62
C SER A 58 -13.27 -10.87 4.39
N GLY A 59 -13.20 -9.82 5.23
CA GLY A 59 -13.97 -8.58 5.12
C GLY A 59 -13.47 -7.55 4.10
N GLY A 60 -12.43 -7.87 3.32
CA GLY A 60 -11.72 -6.93 2.42
C GLY A 60 -12.58 -6.26 1.35
N ILE A 61 -13.62 -6.94 0.85
CA ILE A 61 -14.50 -6.42 -0.22
C ILE A 61 -15.24 -5.15 0.23
N SER A 62 -15.73 -5.11 1.47
CA SER A 62 -16.45 -3.94 2.00
C SER A 62 -15.58 -2.68 2.15
N LYS A 63 -14.25 -2.87 2.31
CA LYS A 63 -13.30 -1.76 2.37
C LYS A 63 -12.95 -1.24 0.98
N LEU A 64 -12.87 -2.12 -0.02
CA LEU A 64 -12.58 -1.72 -1.39
C LEU A 64 -13.64 -0.75 -1.94
N GLU A 65 -14.92 -1.00 -1.68
CA GLU A 65 -16.02 -0.09 -2.04
C GLU A 65 -15.88 1.29 -1.37
N ARG A 66 -15.46 1.35 -0.10
CA ARG A 66 -15.21 2.61 0.61
C ARG A 66 -14.05 3.38 -0.01
N TYR A 67 -12.94 2.71 -0.30
CA TYR A 67 -11.80 3.33 -0.97
C TYR A 67 -12.13 3.79 -2.38
N GLN A 68 -13.09 3.12 -3.05
CA GLN A 68 -13.56 3.53 -4.37
C GLN A 68 -14.32 4.85 -4.26
N ALA A 69 -15.26 4.95 -3.31
CA ALA A 69 -15.98 6.19 -3.04
C ALA A 69 -15.05 7.35 -2.59
N LEU A 70 -13.94 7.01 -1.93
CA LEU A 70 -12.90 7.97 -1.55
C LEU A 70 -11.96 8.37 -2.69
N ASP A 71 -12.06 7.78 -3.88
CA ASP A 71 -11.14 7.98 -5.01
C ASP A 71 -9.66 7.74 -4.65
N VAL A 72 -9.39 6.71 -3.83
CA VAL A 72 -7.99 6.30 -3.57
C VAL A 72 -7.41 5.70 -4.87
N PRO A 73 -6.27 6.16 -5.38
CA PRO A 73 -5.71 5.65 -6.64
C PRO A 73 -5.31 4.18 -6.62
N GLU A 74 -4.65 3.70 -5.56
CA GLU A 74 -4.31 2.28 -5.36
C GLU A 74 -4.62 1.77 -3.96
N VAL A 75 -5.10 0.52 -3.90
CA VAL A 75 -5.32 -0.20 -2.64
C VAL A 75 -4.65 -1.57 -2.71
N TRP A 76 -3.85 -1.88 -1.70
CA TRP A 76 -3.15 -3.16 -1.60
C TRP A 76 -3.68 -3.95 -0.41
N PHE A 77 -3.92 -5.24 -0.61
CA PHE A 77 -4.32 -6.16 0.44
C PHE A 77 -3.25 -7.22 0.63
N TRP A 78 -2.75 -7.34 1.85
CA TRP A 78 -1.97 -8.48 2.30
C TRP A 78 -2.90 -9.46 3.02
N GLU A 79 -3.16 -10.61 2.42
CA GLU A 79 -4.09 -11.62 2.94
C GLU A 79 -3.52 -13.02 2.66
N ASP A 80 -3.42 -13.86 3.70
CA ASP A 80 -2.96 -15.26 3.59
C ASP A 80 -1.63 -15.43 2.82
N GLY A 81 -0.67 -14.54 3.06
CA GLY A 81 0.65 -14.55 2.42
C GLY A 81 0.66 -14.06 0.96
N LEU A 82 -0.47 -13.55 0.47
CA LEU A 82 -0.61 -13.00 -0.88
C LEU A 82 -0.78 -11.48 -0.81
N LEU A 83 -0.07 -10.78 -1.70
CA LEU A 83 -0.28 -9.36 -1.96
C LEU A 83 -1.16 -9.19 -3.20
N LYS A 84 -2.34 -8.61 -3.03
CA LYS A 84 -3.28 -8.26 -4.12
C LYS A 84 -3.31 -6.74 -4.26
N LEU A 85 -3.16 -6.25 -5.49
CA LEU A 85 -3.17 -4.81 -5.79
C LEU A 85 -4.38 -4.48 -6.65
N TYR A 86 -4.99 -3.33 -6.38
CA TYR A 86 -6.10 -2.79 -7.13
C TYR A 86 -5.82 -1.33 -7.49
N HIS A 87 -6.04 -0.97 -8.75
CA HIS A 87 -5.95 0.40 -9.24
C HIS A 87 -7.33 0.93 -9.62
N LEU A 88 -7.65 2.17 -9.25
CA LEU A 88 -8.91 2.80 -9.59
C LEU A 88 -8.86 3.28 -11.05
N THR A 89 -9.67 2.68 -11.92
CA THR A 89 -9.78 3.03 -13.34
C THR A 89 -11.25 3.30 -13.68
N ASP A 90 -11.54 4.47 -14.25
CA ASP A 90 -12.90 4.87 -14.65
C ASP A 90 -13.96 4.66 -13.55
N GLY A 91 -13.58 4.92 -12.29
CA GLY A 91 -14.47 4.84 -11.13
C GLY A 91 -14.67 3.42 -10.57
N SER A 92 -13.93 2.42 -11.04
CA SER A 92 -13.95 1.05 -10.50
C SER A 92 -12.55 0.49 -10.32
N TYR A 93 -12.36 -0.36 -9.30
CA TYR A 93 -11.07 -1.02 -9.09
C TYR A 93 -10.85 -2.18 -10.04
N VAL A 94 -9.67 -2.21 -10.66
CA VAL A 94 -9.18 -3.32 -11.46
C VAL A 94 -7.94 -3.94 -10.81
N PRO A 95 -7.80 -5.29 -10.81
CA PRO A 95 -6.59 -5.93 -10.31
C PRO A 95 -5.40 -5.61 -11.21
N ILE A 96 -4.24 -5.40 -10.59
CA ILE A 96 -2.97 -5.09 -11.28
C ILE A 96 -1.84 -5.96 -10.72
N GLU A 97 -0.87 -6.28 -11.57
CA GLU A 97 0.30 -7.11 -11.20
C GLU A 97 1.51 -6.29 -10.74
N ARG A 98 1.46 -4.96 -10.92
CA ARG A 98 2.49 -4.00 -10.49
C ARG A 98 1.84 -2.67 -10.14
N SER A 99 2.47 -1.89 -9.27
CA SER A 99 2.01 -0.54 -8.98
C SER A 99 2.10 0.36 -10.22
N LEU A 100 1.08 1.18 -10.41
CA LEU A 100 0.97 2.24 -11.39
C LEU A 100 1.26 3.62 -10.77
N LEU A 101 1.50 3.69 -9.45
CA LEU A 101 1.92 4.91 -8.80
C LEU A 101 3.35 5.28 -9.23
N PRO A 102 3.63 6.52 -9.68
CA PRO A 102 4.94 6.91 -10.20
C PRO A 102 6.11 6.64 -9.25
N GLY A 103 5.87 6.63 -7.94
CA GLY A 103 6.91 6.36 -6.94
C GLY A 103 7.09 4.88 -6.56
N LEU A 104 6.26 3.97 -7.06
CA LEU A 104 6.28 2.55 -6.72
C LEU A 104 6.27 1.65 -7.95
N SER A 105 6.27 2.21 -9.16
CA SER A 105 6.24 1.45 -10.42
C SER A 105 7.46 0.56 -10.65
N GLU A 106 8.59 0.89 -10.02
CA GLU A 106 9.83 0.10 -10.03
C GLU A 106 9.94 -0.87 -8.85
N LEU A 107 8.98 -0.90 -7.92
CA LEU A 107 9.03 -1.83 -6.79
C LEU A 107 8.84 -3.26 -7.29
N ASP A 108 9.86 -4.10 -7.09
CA ASP A 108 9.75 -5.54 -7.31
C ASP A 108 8.81 -6.14 -6.24
N LEU A 109 7.58 -6.44 -6.65
CA LEU A 109 6.56 -6.99 -5.75
C LEU A 109 6.81 -8.45 -5.38
N ASP A 110 7.49 -9.23 -6.22
CA ASP A 110 7.89 -10.59 -5.87
C ASP A 110 8.89 -10.58 -4.73
N TRP A 111 9.91 -9.72 -4.84
CA TRP A 111 10.91 -9.55 -3.79
C TRP A 111 10.32 -8.92 -2.53
N PHE A 112 9.47 -7.91 -2.69
CA PHE A 112 8.74 -7.30 -1.58
C PHE A 112 7.94 -8.36 -0.80
N ARG A 113 7.15 -9.20 -1.49
CA ARG A 113 6.39 -10.30 -0.88
C ARG A 113 7.31 -11.26 -0.13
N HIS A 114 8.43 -11.65 -0.75
CA HIS A 114 9.41 -12.53 -0.13
C HIS A 114 9.99 -11.95 1.17
N CYS A 115 10.34 -10.67 1.18
CA CYS A 115 10.83 -9.99 2.38
C CYS A 115 9.76 -9.85 3.47
N VAL A 116 8.48 -9.63 3.11
CA VAL A 116 7.39 -9.61 4.10
C VAL A 116 7.27 -10.98 4.79
N LEU A 117 7.30 -12.09 4.04
CA LEU A 117 7.27 -13.45 4.61
C LEU A 117 8.51 -13.77 5.45
N MET A 118 9.71 -13.39 4.98
CA MET A 118 10.95 -13.57 5.74
C MET A 118 10.88 -12.92 7.13
N ALA A 119 10.21 -11.76 7.21
CA ALA A 119 10.08 -11.01 8.45
C ALA A 119 9.20 -11.67 9.51
N GLU A 120 8.42 -12.71 9.18
CA GLU A 120 7.72 -13.53 10.17
C GLU A 120 8.69 -14.26 11.11
N THR A 121 9.90 -14.58 10.61
CA THR A 121 10.96 -15.26 11.37
C THR A 121 12.15 -14.37 11.70
N ASP A 122 12.55 -13.47 10.79
CA ASP A 122 13.67 -12.54 11.00
C ASP A 122 13.42 -11.22 10.26
N ALA A 123 12.80 -10.28 10.96
CA ALA A 123 12.53 -8.94 10.43
C ALA A 123 13.82 -8.16 10.12
N GLY A 124 14.92 -8.42 10.83
CA GLY A 124 16.20 -7.75 10.61
C GLY A 124 16.84 -8.17 9.30
N GLU A 125 16.83 -9.47 9.00
CA GLU A 125 17.31 -9.98 7.72
C GLU A 125 16.41 -9.56 6.57
N ALA A 126 15.09 -9.58 6.74
CA ALA A 126 14.16 -9.08 5.73
C ALA A 126 14.49 -7.64 5.29
N ILE A 127 14.74 -6.74 6.24
CA ILE A 127 15.10 -5.35 5.95
C ILE A 127 16.45 -5.27 5.22
N ARG A 128 17.47 -6.00 5.68
CA ARG A 128 18.79 -6.00 5.02
C ARG A 128 18.72 -6.58 3.61
N ALA A 129 17.98 -7.67 3.43
CA ALA A 129 17.78 -8.34 2.14
C ALA A 129 17.04 -7.44 1.16
N PHE A 130 15.97 -6.78 1.62
CA PHE A 130 15.23 -5.81 0.83
C PHE A 130 16.14 -4.68 0.35
N ARG A 131 16.89 -4.05 1.26
CA ARG A 131 17.80 -2.92 0.93
C ARG A 131 18.91 -3.26 -0.05
N ARG A 132 19.36 -4.51 -0.11
CA ARG A 132 20.41 -4.93 -1.07
C ARG A 132 19.94 -4.96 -2.54
N GLN A 133 18.63 -4.92 -2.79
CA GLN A 133 18.06 -4.95 -4.14
C GLN A 133 17.46 -3.61 -4.60
N ILE A 134 17.49 -2.58 -3.75
CA ILE A 134 17.01 -1.23 -4.13
C ILE A 134 18.13 -0.48 -4.85
#